data_AF-R6WZ36-F1
#
_entry.id   AF-R6WZ36-F1
#
_cell.length_a   1.000
_cell.length_b   1.000
_cell.length_c   1.000
_cell.angle_alpha   90.00
_cell.angle_beta   90.00
_cell.angle_gamma   90.00
#
_symmetry.space_group_name_H-M   'P 1'
#
loop_
_entity.id
_entity.type
_entity.pdbx_description
1 polymer ?
#
loop_
_entity_poly.entity_id
_entity_poly.type
_entity_poly.pdbx_seq_one_letter_code
_entity_poly.pdbx_strand_id
1 'polypeptide(L)'
;MKKHFKYLATAGLIAALLLAAGCGDDATDKKKVDKPDIKTEQKVDKKAQAPVVKPPEGKYYRYPSYLDDVTKTPEMTPEMIKYVDDFASTVKLAPSEKGKFLNDSRINRPNEEYHRIWLHAYGSNHNRNNKFKNSKGKEVYQQEIYHIRMSVKADTKKVTYVEYSVYEQNEAIPDGKSRTIMKKVFK
;
A
#
# COMPACT_ATOMS: atom_id res chain seq x y z
N MET A 1 -39.04 -39.42 -8.86
CA MET A 1 -38.67 -40.02 -7.56
C MET A 1 -38.25 -38.91 -6.61
N LYS A 2 -39.04 -38.71 -5.53
CA LYS A 2 -38.74 -37.81 -4.42
C LYS A 2 -37.57 -38.37 -3.60
N LYS A 3 -36.72 -37.50 -3.05
CA LYS A 3 -36.19 -37.61 -1.66
C LYS A 3 -35.51 -36.29 -1.28
N HIS A 4 -36.22 -35.54 -0.45
CA HIS A 4 -35.71 -34.43 0.33
C HIS A 4 -34.82 -34.98 1.44
N PHE A 5 -33.66 -34.38 1.68
CA PHE A 5 -32.95 -34.51 2.94
C PHE A 5 -33.01 -33.19 3.71
N LYS A 6 -33.70 -33.27 4.84
CA LYS A 6 -33.80 -32.28 5.91
C LYS A 6 -32.54 -32.38 6.78
N TYR A 7 -31.94 -31.25 7.12
CA TYR A 7 -31.27 -31.00 8.42
C TYR A 7 -31.43 -29.49 8.67
N LEU A 8 -32.45 -29.09 9.42
CA LEU A 8 -32.46 -28.88 10.87
C LEU A 8 -31.62 -27.69 11.31
N ALA A 9 -32.37 -26.72 11.84
CA ALA A 9 -31.92 -25.48 12.41
C ALA A 9 -31.16 -25.69 13.72
N THR A 10 -30.20 -24.81 13.96
CA THR A 10 -29.78 -24.45 15.31
C THR A 10 -29.50 -22.95 15.33
N ALA A 11 -30.47 -22.23 15.88
CA ALA A 11 -30.36 -20.83 16.24
C ALA A 11 -29.42 -20.68 17.44
N GLY A 12 -28.44 -19.78 17.34
CA GLY A 12 -27.60 -19.34 18.46
C GLY A 12 -27.84 -17.86 18.72
N LEU A 13 -28.75 -17.58 19.65
CA LEU A 13 -29.15 -16.26 20.15
C LEU A 13 -27.99 -15.63 20.94
N ILE A 14 -27.50 -14.44 20.55
CA ILE A 14 -26.66 -13.60 21.41
C ILE A 14 -27.45 -12.34 21.74
N ALA A 15 -28.06 -12.33 22.91
CA ALA A 15 -28.58 -11.13 23.54
C ALA A 15 -28.31 -11.26 25.05
N ALA A 16 -27.20 -10.68 25.50
CA ALA A 16 -26.93 -10.48 26.91
C ALA A 16 -26.38 -9.08 27.05
N LEU A 17 -27.26 -8.14 27.45
CA LEU A 17 -26.96 -6.97 28.27
C LEU A 17 -28.27 -6.20 28.41
N LEU A 18 -28.87 -6.30 29.59
CA LEU A 18 -29.28 -5.17 30.42
C LEU A 18 -30.22 -5.64 31.53
N LEU A 19 -30.06 -4.97 32.68
CA LEU A 19 -30.96 -4.90 33.84
C LEU A 19 -30.79 -5.99 34.91
N ALA A 20 -29.83 -5.75 35.81
CA ALA A 20 -30.04 -6.03 37.22
C ALA A 20 -30.46 -4.72 37.91
N ALA A 21 -31.65 -4.77 38.48
CA ALA A 21 -32.31 -3.70 39.21
C ALA A 21 -31.62 -3.40 40.55
N GLY A 22 -31.69 -2.13 40.96
CA GLY A 22 -31.60 -1.71 42.35
C GLY A 22 -32.82 -0.83 42.66
N CYS A 23 -33.58 -1.21 43.69
CA CYS A 23 -34.63 -0.45 44.38
C CYS A 23 -34.29 1.06 44.48
N GLY A 24 -35.22 2.02 44.37
CA GLY A 24 -36.63 1.98 44.74
C GLY A 24 -36.79 2.39 46.20
N ASP A 25 -36.78 3.70 46.48
CA ASP A 25 -37.64 4.30 47.51
C ASP A 25 -37.73 5.84 47.35
N ASP A 26 -38.96 6.33 47.39
CA ASP A 26 -39.39 7.73 47.29
C ASP A 26 -39.07 8.51 48.58
N ALA A 27 -38.49 9.70 48.46
CA ALA A 27 -38.89 10.87 49.25
C ALA A 27 -38.25 12.17 48.72
N THR A 28 -39.11 13.19 48.75
CA THR A 28 -38.99 14.58 48.38
C THR A 28 -37.83 15.39 48.98
N ASP A 29 -37.49 16.43 48.20
CA ASP A 29 -37.05 17.77 48.58
C ASP A 29 -35.55 18.16 48.67
N LYS A 30 -35.26 19.06 47.73
CA LYS A 30 -34.18 20.04 47.56
C LYS A 30 -33.32 20.34 48.81
N LYS A 31 -31.99 20.22 48.64
CA LYS A 31 -31.02 21.31 48.83
C LYS A 31 -29.62 20.94 48.28
N LYS A 32 -28.92 21.96 47.78
CA LYS A 32 -27.56 21.97 47.20
C LYS A 32 -26.53 21.24 48.07
N VAL A 33 -25.44 20.76 47.45
CA VAL A 33 -24.03 21.11 47.79
C VAL A 33 -23.03 20.37 46.87
N ASP A 34 -22.19 21.16 46.22
CA ASP A 34 -20.82 20.97 45.67
C ASP A 34 -20.36 19.62 45.08
N LYS A 35 -20.14 19.61 43.76
CA LYS A 35 -19.25 18.66 43.07
C LYS A 35 -17.80 19.14 43.19
N PRO A 36 -16.84 18.29 43.57
CA PRO A 36 -15.45 18.48 43.18
C PRO A 36 -15.26 17.97 41.74
N ASP A 37 -14.77 18.84 40.87
CA ASP A 37 -14.30 18.48 39.52
C ASP A 37 -13.12 17.51 39.62
N ILE A 38 -13.40 16.20 39.48
CA ILE A 38 -12.37 15.21 39.24
C ILE A 38 -12.00 15.31 37.74
N LYS A 39 -11.07 16.23 37.43
CA LYS A 39 -10.29 16.16 36.19
C LYS A 39 -9.37 14.95 36.30
N THR A 40 -9.84 13.78 35.87
CA THR A 40 -8.94 12.68 35.54
C THR A 40 -8.24 13.07 34.24
N GLU A 41 -7.13 13.80 34.35
CA GLU A 41 -6.16 13.88 33.27
C GLU A 41 -5.66 12.46 33.01
N GLN A 42 -6.24 11.81 31.99
CA GLN A 42 -5.58 10.69 31.33
C GLN A 42 -4.26 11.22 30.78
N LYS A 43 -3.19 11.08 31.58
CA LYS A 43 -1.84 10.98 31.02
C LYS A 43 -1.87 9.80 30.07
N VAL A 44 -2.05 10.09 28.79
CA VAL A 44 -1.68 9.18 27.72
C VAL A 44 -0.17 9.07 27.84
N ASP A 45 0.27 8.05 28.56
CA ASP A 45 1.64 7.60 28.52
C ASP A 45 1.97 7.38 27.04
N LYS A 46 2.73 8.31 26.46
CA LYS A 46 3.45 8.09 25.21
C LYS A 46 4.48 7.01 25.50
N LYS A 47 4.01 5.76 25.55
CA LYS A 47 4.82 4.56 25.46
C LYS A 47 5.70 4.78 24.25
N ALA A 48 7.01 4.94 24.47
CA ALA A 48 7.98 5.17 23.41
C ALA A 48 7.72 4.12 22.33
N GLN A 49 7.21 4.56 21.17
CA GLN A 49 7.01 3.66 20.05
C GLN A 49 8.39 3.12 19.70
N ALA A 50 8.50 1.79 19.62
CA ALA A 50 9.73 1.15 19.19
C ALA A 50 10.18 1.78 17.86
N PRO A 51 11.49 2.01 17.68
CA PRO A 51 11.99 2.59 16.44
C PRO A 51 11.50 1.75 15.26
N VAL A 52 10.86 2.43 14.31
CA VAL A 52 10.33 1.86 13.08
C VAL A 52 11.50 1.33 12.24
N VAL A 53 11.63 0.00 12.14
CA VAL A 53 12.68 -0.65 11.34
C VAL A 53 12.23 -0.66 9.89
N LYS A 54 13.04 -0.07 8.99
CA LYS A 54 12.79 -0.06 7.54
C LYS A 54 13.58 -1.16 6.84
N PRO A 55 13.10 -1.73 5.72
CA PRO A 55 13.87 -2.72 4.99
C PRO A 55 15.10 -2.05 4.35
N PRO A 56 16.19 -2.79 4.15
CA PRO A 56 17.39 -2.25 3.52
C PRO A 56 17.10 -1.80 2.09
N GLU A 57 17.68 -0.67 1.70
CA GLU A 57 17.61 -0.17 0.33
C GLU A 57 18.68 -0.83 -0.55
N GLY A 58 18.42 -0.89 -1.86
CA GLY A 58 19.43 -1.27 -2.85
C GLY A 58 20.14 -0.07 -3.47
N LYS A 59 21.06 -0.39 -4.39
CA LYS A 59 21.77 0.59 -5.21
C LYS A 59 20.80 1.45 -6.01
N TYR A 60 19.88 0.81 -6.72
CA TYR A 60 18.92 1.47 -7.61
C TYR A 60 17.47 1.42 -7.13
N TYR A 61 17.18 0.99 -5.91
CA TYR A 61 15.83 1.06 -5.36
C TYR A 61 15.79 1.54 -3.91
N ARG A 62 14.67 2.13 -3.54
CA ARG A 62 14.35 2.59 -2.19
C ARG A 62 12.90 2.25 -1.83
N TYR A 63 12.59 2.18 -0.54
CA TYR A 63 11.22 2.06 -0.08
C TYR A 63 10.59 3.45 0.14
N PRO A 64 9.25 3.56 0.14
CA PRO A 64 8.57 4.79 0.48
C PRO A 64 8.90 5.26 1.88
N SER A 65 8.98 6.58 2.06
CA SER A 65 9.28 7.18 3.35
C SER A 65 8.22 6.85 4.41
N TYR A 66 6.97 6.63 3.98
CA TYR A 66 5.83 6.27 4.80
C TYR A 66 5.76 4.77 5.14
N LEU A 67 6.66 3.93 4.60
CA LEU A 67 6.72 2.52 5.01
C LEU A 67 7.28 2.43 6.43
N ASP A 68 6.48 1.83 7.31
CA ASP A 68 6.77 1.62 8.72
C ASP A 68 6.87 0.13 9.12
N ASP A 69 6.34 -0.77 8.31
CA ASP A 69 6.25 -2.18 8.65
C ASP A 69 6.93 -3.08 7.60
N VAL A 70 8.15 -3.53 7.92
CA VAL A 70 8.94 -4.44 7.08
C VAL A 70 8.22 -5.76 6.77
N THR A 71 7.35 -6.22 7.67
CA THR A 71 6.68 -7.52 7.52
C THR A 71 5.64 -7.51 6.40
N LYS A 72 5.20 -6.31 5.98
CA LYS A 72 4.29 -6.11 4.85
C LYS A 72 5.00 -6.01 3.51
N THR A 73 6.33 -6.16 3.47
CA THR A 73 7.10 -6.10 2.23
C THR A 73 7.72 -7.44 1.90
N PRO A 74 7.71 -7.85 0.62
CA PRO A 74 8.47 -9.01 0.19
C PRO A 74 9.97 -8.74 0.29
N GLU A 75 10.72 -9.74 0.75
CA GLU A 75 12.18 -9.67 0.78
C GLU A 75 12.77 -9.56 -0.64
N MET A 76 13.73 -8.66 -0.80
CA MET A 76 14.44 -8.45 -2.06
C MET A 76 15.66 -9.37 -2.13
N THR A 77 15.54 -10.48 -2.87
CA THR A 77 16.65 -11.43 -3.04
C THR A 77 17.73 -10.89 -3.99
N PRO A 78 18.97 -11.43 -3.96
CA PRO A 78 20.01 -11.05 -4.92
C PRO A 78 19.59 -11.19 -6.39
N GLU A 79 18.78 -12.21 -6.72
CA GLU A 79 18.24 -12.40 -8.07
C GLU A 79 17.34 -11.22 -8.49
N MET A 80 16.41 -10.80 -7.62
CA MET A 80 15.54 -9.64 -7.89
C MET A 80 16.34 -8.35 -8.02
N ILE A 81 17.32 -8.16 -7.16
CA ILE A 81 18.21 -6.99 -7.18
C ILE A 81 18.96 -6.93 -8.51
N LYS A 82 19.43 -8.08 -9.03
CA LYS A 82 20.08 -8.14 -10.34
C LYS A 82 19.17 -7.65 -11.47
N TYR A 83 17.90 -8.04 -11.50
CA TYR A 83 16.96 -7.53 -12.49
C TYR A 83 16.76 -6.01 -12.38
N VAL A 84 16.68 -5.48 -11.15
CA VAL A 84 16.58 -4.03 -10.92
C VAL A 84 17.83 -3.31 -11.44
N ASP A 85 19.02 -3.78 -11.07
CA ASP A 85 20.28 -3.17 -11.44
C ASP A 85 20.54 -3.22 -12.95
N ASP A 86 20.26 -4.37 -13.57
CA ASP A 86 20.42 -4.58 -15.01
C ASP A 86 19.52 -3.59 -15.78
N PHE A 87 18.25 -3.44 -15.40
CA PHE A 87 17.37 -2.48 -16.07
C PHE A 87 17.76 -1.03 -15.77
N ALA A 88 18.04 -0.70 -14.50
CA ALA A 88 18.45 0.63 -14.09
C ALA A 88 19.69 1.14 -14.84
N SER A 89 20.63 0.24 -15.18
CA SER A 89 21.83 0.57 -15.95
C SER A 89 21.56 1.02 -17.39
N THR A 90 20.37 0.72 -17.92
CA THR A 90 19.99 1.02 -19.32
C THR A 90 19.16 2.29 -19.47
N VAL A 91 18.67 2.86 -18.36
CA VAL A 91 17.72 3.98 -18.37
C VAL A 91 18.29 5.22 -17.68
N LYS A 92 17.81 6.40 -18.08
CA LYS A 92 18.17 7.68 -17.45
C LYS A 92 17.08 8.08 -16.47
N LEU A 93 17.37 7.94 -15.17
CA LEU A 93 16.45 8.26 -14.09
C LEU A 93 16.42 9.77 -13.81
N ALA A 94 15.24 10.29 -13.48
CA ALA A 94 15.07 11.67 -13.06
C ALA A 94 15.82 11.92 -11.72
N PRO A 95 16.55 13.05 -11.58
CA PRO A 95 17.18 13.42 -10.32
C PRO A 95 16.17 13.55 -9.16
N SER A 96 14.92 13.91 -9.46
CA SER A 96 13.84 14.05 -8.48
C SER A 96 13.54 12.77 -7.71
N GLU A 97 13.83 11.59 -8.28
CA GLU A 97 13.64 10.29 -7.62
C GLU A 97 14.90 9.81 -6.88
N LYS A 98 15.85 10.71 -6.60
CA LYS A 98 17.16 10.40 -6.02
C LYS A 98 17.93 9.37 -6.85
N GLY A 99 17.64 9.28 -8.16
CA GLY A 99 18.22 8.28 -9.04
C GLY A 99 17.89 6.83 -8.65
N LYS A 100 16.76 6.58 -7.99
CA LYS A 100 16.33 5.23 -7.57
C LYS A 100 14.89 4.97 -7.96
N PHE A 101 14.58 3.69 -8.20
CA PHE A 101 13.22 3.21 -8.27
C PHE A 101 12.57 3.21 -6.88
N LEU A 102 11.32 3.65 -6.81
CA LEU A 102 10.47 3.49 -5.64
C LEU A 102 9.87 2.08 -5.64
N ASN A 103 10.13 1.33 -4.57
CA ASN A 103 9.60 -0.02 -4.36
C ASN A 103 8.32 0.03 -3.52
N ASP A 104 7.17 0.01 -4.19
CA ASP A 104 5.84 0.05 -3.59
C ASP A 104 5.26 -1.36 -3.32
N SER A 105 6.11 -2.38 -3.31
CA SER A 105 5.67 -3.76 -3.12
C SER A 105 5.05 -3.97 -1.74
N ARG A 106 3.95 -4.72 -1.71
CA ARG A 106 3.23 -5.07 -0.50
C ARG A 106 2.78 -6.52 -0.56
N ILE A 107 2.90 -7.22 0.57
CA ILE A 107 2.25 -8.51 0.80
C ILE A 107 0.80 -8.19 1.18
N ASN A 108 -0.13 -8.35 0.22
CA ASN A 108 -1.54 -8.09 0.47
C ASN A 108 -2.20 -9.23 1.25
N ARG A 109 -1.74 -10.46 1.03
CA ARG A 109 -2.19 -11.65 1.74
C ARG A 109 -0.98 -12.50 2.11
N PRO A 110 -0.83 -12.93 3.36
CA PRO A 110 0.34 -13.72 3.79
C PRO A 110 0.42 -15.10 3.13
N ASN A 111 -0.72 -15.62 2.66
CA ASN A 111 -0.82 -16.94 2.01
C ASN A 111 -0.89 -16.83 0.48
N GLU A 112 -0.51 -15.69 -0.12
CA GLU A 112 -0.39 -15.59 -1.57
C GLU A 112 0.71 -16.54 -2.07
N GLU A 113 0.39 -17.35 -3.08
CA GLU A 113 1.37 -18.24 -3.72
C GLU A 113 2.52 -17.46 -4.38
N TYR A 114 2.20 -16.25 -4.86
CA TYR A 114 3.14 -15.36 -5.50
C TYR A 114 3.10 -13.97 -4.89
N HIS A 115 4.26 -13.47 -4.47
CA HIS A 115 4.42 -12.06 -4.15
C HIS A 115 4.71 -11.25 -5.41
N ARG A 116 4.06 -10.11 -5.53
CA ARG A 116 4.31 -9.16 -6.62
C ARG A 116 5.28 -8.09 -6.14
N ILE A 117 6.37 -7.93 -6.88
CA ILE A 117 7.27 -6.81 -6.69
C ILE A 117 6.92 -5.75 -7.73
N TRP A 118 6.63 -4.53 -7.28
CA TRP A 118 6.37 -3.39 -8.15
C TRP A 118 7.31 -2.24 -7.81
N LEU A 119 8.15 -1.89 -8.79
CA LEU A 119 9.02 -0.74 -8.71
C LEU A 119 8.70 0.24 -9.84
N HIS A 120 8.77 1.53 -9.52
CA HIS A 120 8.61 2.58 -10.52
C HIS A 120 9.60 3.72 -10.34
N ALA A 121 9.96 4.39 -11.43
CA ALA A 121 10.79 5.59 -11.40
C ALA A 121 10.35 6.56 -12.50
N TYR A 122 10.55 7.86 -12.26
CA TYR A 122 10.45 8.84 -13.32
C TYR A 122 11.72 8.85 -14.16
N GLY A 123 11.56 8.89 -15.47
CA GLY A 123 12.64 9.11 -16.42
C GLY A 123 13.02 10.58 -16.54
N SER A 124 14.18 10.85 -17.13
CA SER A 124 14.70 12.22 -17.32
C SER A 124 13.76 13.13 -18.11
N ASN A 125 12.88 12.57 -18.93
CA ASN A 125 11.88 13.35 -19.69
C ASN A 125 10.60 13.64 -18.89
N HIS A 126 10.50 13.21 -17.63
CA HIS A 126 9.37 13.57 -16.77
C HIS A 126 9.41 15.06 -16.39
N ASN A 127 8.33 15.79 -16.67
CA ASN A 127 8.24 17.20 -16.34
C ASN A 127 6.80 17.61 -15.95
N ARG A 128 6.58 17.85 -14.65
CA ARG A 128 5.27 18.26 -14.12
C ARG A 128 4.88 19.70 -14.46
N ASN A 129 5.86 20.52 -14.83
CA ASN A 129 5.63 21.91 -15.23
C ASN A 129 5.24 22.01 -16.70
N ASN A 130 5.61 21.03 -17.53
CA ASN A 130 5.12 20.95 -18.90
C ASN A 130 3.73 20.32 -18.90
N LYS A 131 2.70 21.16 -19.04
CA LYS A 131 1.29 20.75 -18.99
C LYS A 131 0.59 21.02 -20.31
N PHE A 132 -0.33 20.14 -20.67
CA PHE A 132 -1.11 20.22 -21.91
C PHE A 132 -2.51 19.64 -21.71
N LYS A 133 -3.44 19.95 -22.61
CA LYS A 133 -4.81 19.41 -22.57
C LYS A 133 -4.89 18.10 -23.36
N ASN A 134 -5.46 17.09 -22.73
CA ASN A 134 -5.80 15.83 -23.41
C ASN A 134 -7.09 16.00 -24.25
N SER A 135 -7.52 14.98 -25.00
CA SER A 135 -8.72 15.10 -25.86
C SER A 135 -10.05 15.27 -25.10
N LYS A 136 -10.03 15.08 -23.78
CA LYS A 136 -11.16 15.37 -22.88
C LYS A 136 -11.06 16.77 -22.25
N GLY A 137 -10.13 17.61 -22.71
CA GLY A 137 -9.89 18.95 -22.17
C GLY A 137 -9.24 18.95 -20.77
N LYS A 138 -8.84 17.79 -20.25
CA LYS A 138 -8.21 17.67 -18.93
C LYS A 138 -6.74 18.01 -19.03
N GLU A 139 -6.28 18.86 -18.10
CA GLU A 139 -4.85 19.15 -17.93
C GLU A 139 -4.11 17.89 -17.46
N VAL A 140 -3.09 17.54 -18.23
CA VAL A 140 -2.12 16.48 -17.95
C VAL A 140 -0.72 17.07 -18.09
N TYR A 141 0.30 16.34 -17.66
CA TYR A 141 1.69 16.80 -17.73
C TYR A 141 2.58 15.77 -18.41
N GLN A 142 3.76 16.20 -18.83
CA GLN A 142 4.72 15.32 -19.50
C GLN A 142 5.24 14.26 -18.53
N GLN A 143 5.11 12.99 -18.91
CA GLN A 143 5.55 11.85 -18.11
C GLN A 143 6.46 10.96 -18.93
N GLU A 144 7.54 10.52 -18.29
CA GLU A 144 8.30 9.32 -18.67
C GLU A 144 8.39 8.47 -17.40
N ILE A 145 7.85 7.27 -17.43
CA ILE A 145 7.77 6.39 -16.27
C ILE A 145 8.32 5.02 -16.63
N TYR A 146 9.27 4.56 -15.81
CA TYR A 146 9.84 3.23 -15.87
C TYR A 146 9.18 2.35 -14.83
N HIS A 147 8.83 1.13 -15.23
CA HIS A 147 8.26 0.12 -14.36
C HIS A 147 9.09 -1.17 -14.41
N ILE A 148 9.30 -1.75 -13.23
CA ILE A 148 9.77 -3.12 -13.06
C ILE A 148 8.67 -3.87 -12.31
N ARG A 149 8.20 -4.96 -12.89
CA ARG A 149 7.23 -5.85 -12.27
C ARG A 149 7.82 -7.25 -12.20
N MET A 150 7.83 -7.84 -11.01
CA MET A 150 8.28 -9.22 -10.82
C MET A 150 7.20 -10.04 -10.14
N SER A 151 7.07 -11.31 -10.56
CA SER A 151 6.29 -12.32 -9.83
C SER A 151 7.23 -13.31 -9.19
N VAL A 152 7.08 -13.51 -7.89
CA VAL A 152 8.02 -14.27 -7.07
C VAL A 152 7.25 -15.34 -6.32
N LYS A 153 7.69 -16.59 -6.41
CA LYS A 153 7.08 -17.67 -5.63
C LYS A 153 7.31 -17.44 -4.13
N ALA A 154 6.25 -17.44 -3.33
CA ALA A 154 6.33 -17.01 -1.93
C ALA A 154 7.16 -17.97 -1.05
N ASP A 155 7.14 -19.27 -1.35
CA ASP A 155 7.86 -20.32 -0.62
C ASP A 155 9.36 -20.37 -0.97
N THR A 156 9.71 -20.34 -2.26
CA THR A 156 11.10 -20.49 -2.72
C THR A 156 11.80 -19.18 -3.00
N LYS A 157 11.08 -18.06 -2.98
CA LYS A 157 11.55 -16.71 -3.38
C LYS A 157 12.11 -16.64 -4.81
N LYS A 158 11.78 -17.63 -5.65
CA LYS A 158 12.26 -17.72 -7.02
C LYS A 158 11.47 -16.76 -7.92
N VAL A 159 12.17 -16.01 -8.76
CA VAL A 159 11.54 -15.17 -9.77
C VAL A 159 10.96 -16.05 -10.88
N THR A 160 9.70 -15.81 -11.23
CA THR A 160 8.95 -16.55 -12.27
C THR A 160 8.50 -15.67 -13.42
N TYR A 161 8.63 -14.36 -13.25
CA TYR A 161 8.24 -13.37 -14.23
C TYR A 161 8.98 -12.08 -13.95
N VAL A 162 9.49 -11.44 -15.01
CA VAL A 162 9.98 -10.06 -14.97
C VAL A 162 9.42 -9.30 -16.16
N GLU A 163 8.86 -8.13 -15.93
CA GLU A 163 8.47 -7.17 -16.95
C GLU A 163 9.17 -5.84 -16.70
N TYR A 164 9.85 -5.36 -17.74
CA TYR A 164 10.27 -3.98 -17.85
C TYR A 164 9.31 -3.27 -18.78
N SER A 165 8.84 -2.09 -18.38
CA SER A 165 8.05 -1.24 -19.26
C SER A 165 8.37 0.23 -19.08
N VAL A 166 8.29 0.96 -20.19
CA VAL A 166 8.47 2.40 -20.23
C VAL A 166 7.23 3.02 -20.85
N TYR A 167 6.66 3.98 -20.14
CA TYR A 167 5.49 4.74 -20.57
C TYR A 167 5.87 6.20 -20.76
N GLU A 168 5.40 6.78 -21.84
CA GLU A 168 5.57 8.18 -22.15
C GLU A 168 4.21 8.85 -22.31
N GLN A 169 4.08 10.09 -21.86
CA GLN A 169 2.94 10.96 -22.10
C GLN A 169 3.50 12.36 -22.39
N ASN A 170 3.22 12.91 -23.57
CA ASN A 170 3.69 14.23 -23.99
C ASN A 170 2.67 14.86 -24.95
N GLU A 171 2.83 16.14 -25.26
CA GLU A 171 1.89 16.90 -26.10
C GLU A 171 1.79 16.35 -27.54
N ALA A 172 2.86 15.73 -28.04
CA ALA A 172 2.87 15.13 -29.37
C ALA A 172 2.11 13.80 -29.43
N ILE A 173 1.77 13.18 -28.30
CA ILE A 173 0.99 11.95 -28.26
C ILE A 173 -0.50 12.30 -28.40
N PRO A 174 -1.20 11.76 -29.43
CA PRO A 174 -2.62 12.02 -29.64
C PRO A 174 -3.45 11.76 -28.39
N ASP A 175 -4.49 12.57 -28.20
CA ASP A 175 -5.38 12.54 -27.04
C ASP A 175 -4.70 12.80 -25.68
N GLY A 176 -3.40 13.14 -25.65
CA GLY A 176 -2.63 13.21 -24.41
C GLY A 176 -2.64 11.90 -23.63
N LYS A 177 -2.75 10.76 -24.32
CA LYS A 177 -2.71 9.42 -23.71
C LYS A 177 -1.28 9.03 -23.36
N SER A 178 -1.13 8.12 -22.40
CA SER A 178 0.15 7.44 -22.19
C SER A 178 0.36 6.40 -23.29
N ARG A 179 1.58 6.32 -23.81
CA ARG A 179 2.03 5.33 -24.80
C ARG A 179 3.11 4.46 -24.18
N THR A 180 3.04 3.15 -24.40
CA THR A 180 4.16 2.25 -24.09
C THR A 180 5.20 2.38 -25.19
N ILE A 181 6.41 2.80 -24.84
CA ILE A 181 7.53 2.91 -25.79
C ILE A 181 8.46 1.69 -25.74
N MET A 182 8.47 0.99 -24.61
CA MET A 182 9.20 -0.27 -24.47
C MET A 182 8.42 -1.20 -23.53
N LYS A 183 8.36 -2.48 -23.90
CA LYS A 183 7.95 -3.57 -23.02
C LYS A 183 8.81 -4.79 -23.29
N LYS A 184 9.49 -5.31 -22.26
CA LYS A 184 10.28 -6.54 -22.33
C LYS A 184 9.85 -7.48 -21.20
N VAL A 185 9.65 -8.76 -21.53
CA VAL A 185 9.15 -9.78 -20.60
C VAL A 185 10.09 -10.98 -20.58
N PHE A 186 10.36 -11.49 -19.39
CA PHE A 186 11.11 -12.71 -19.12
C PHE A 186 10.24 -13.65 -18.27
N LYS A 187 10.27 -14.95 -18.59
CA LYS A 187 9.49 -16.01 -17.93
C LYS A 187 10.42 -17.15 -17.54
#